data_AF-A0A963ZB06-F1
#
_entry.id   AF-A0A963ZB06-F1
#
_cell.length_a   1.000
_cell.length_b   1.000
_cell.length_c   1.000
_cell.angle_alpha   90.00
_cell.angle_beta   90.00
_cell.angle_gamma   90.00
#
_symmetry.space_group_name_H-M   'P 1'
#
loop_
_entity.id
_entity.type
_entity.pdbx_description
1 polymer ?
#
loop_
_entity_poly.entity_id
_entity_poly.type
_entity_poly.pdbx_seq_one_letter_code
_entity_poly.pdbx_strand_id
1 'polypeptide(L)'
;MFSIFKLSLLAQLLLLSLTSFSEQCSYTQHTDKEVGEVQIIEGFYTSSFELSGFTPCGESETVSWWLEPRSAQSRLSSEIKKLGGTGFNPPDKRLYLKAKACVSPDGTYGHLGMFPRHVEIIQLIAVHPEESSDCGN
;
A
#
# COMPACT_ATOMS: atom_id res chain seq x y z
N MET A 1 0.23 -63.68 -2.07
CA MET A 1 -0.70 -62.64 -2.56
C MET A 1 -0.51 -61.43 -1.66
N PHE A 2 0.11 -60.37 -2.20
CA PHE A 2 0.68 -59.24 -1.46
C PHE A 2 -0.41 -58.27 -0.98
N SER A 3 -0.36 -57.88 0.30
CA SER A 3 -1.13 -56.74 0.83
C SER A 3 -0.14 -55.67 1.31
N ILE A 4 0.34 -54.88 0.35
CA ILE A 4 1.17 -53.69 0.57
C ILE A 4 0.33 -52.50 0.07
N PHE A 5 -0.69 -52.08 0.82
CA PHE A 5 -1.51 -50.91 0.46
C PHE A 5 -2.00 -50.15 1.68
N LYS A 6 -1.14 -49.91 2.67
CA LYS A 6 -1.47 -49.07 3.85
C LYS A 6 -0.40 -48.04 4.23
N LEU A 7 0.43 -47.60 3.27
CA LEU A 7 1.51 -46.64 3.54
C LEU A 7 1.46 -45.36 2.69
N SER A 8 0.36 -45.07 1.98
CA SER A 8 0.33 -43.95 1.02
C SER A 8 -0.39 -42.67 1.49
N LEU A 9 -1.14 -42.68 2.59
CA LEU A 9 -1.99 -41.51 2.92
C LEU A 9 -1.37 -40.53 3.92
N LEU A 10 -0.45 -40.97 4.78
CA LEU A 10 0.21 -40.10 5.75
C LEU A 10 1.33 -39.25 5.14
N ALA A 11 1.89 -39.66 4.00
CA ALA A 11 2.95 -38.90 3.31
C ALA A 11 2.42 -37.72 2.47
N GLN A 12 1.13 -37.71 2.12
CA GLN A 12 0.53 -36.63 1.31
C GLN A 12 -0.01 -35.48 2.16
N LEU A 13 -0.24 -35.68 3.45
CA LEU A 13 -0.68 -34.65 4.38
C LEU A 13 0.46 -33.81 4.97
N LEU A 14 1.72 -34.20 4.77
CA LEU A 14 2.90 -33.48 5.27
C LEU A 14 3.58 -32.57 4.23
N LEU A 15 3.09 -32.54 2.98
CA LEU A 15 3.60 -31.67 1.91
C LEU A 15 2.73 -30.43 1.63
N LEU A 16 1.65 -30.25 2.39
CA LEU A 16 0.83 -29.03 2.40
C LEU A 16 1.23 -28.11 3.57
N SER A 17 2.52 -28.10 3.95
CA SER A 17 3.07 -26.96 4.67
C SER A 17 3.07 -25.78 3.72
N LEU A 18 1.94 -25.06 3.76
CA LEU A 18 1.65 -23.79 3.13
C LEU A 18 2.88 -22.89 3.12
N THR A 19 3.64 -22.91 2.03
CA THR A 19 4.41 -21.74 1.62
C THR A 19 3.39 -20.75 1.10
N SER A 20 2.73 -20.06 2.03
CA SER A 20 2.11 -18.77 1.75
C SER A 20 3.28 -17.86 1.38
N PHE A 21 3.70 -17.90 0.11
CA PHE A 21 4.54 -16.87 -0.47
C PHE A 21 3.70 -15.60 -0.38
N SER A 22 3.87 -14.82 0.70
CA SER A 22 3.45 -13.44 0.63
C SER A 22 4.19 -12.86 -0.58
N GLU A 23 3.45 -12.22 -1.48
CA GLU A 23 4.06 -11.51 -2.58
C GLU A 23 4.94 -10.43 -1.94
N GLN A 24 6.22 -10.71 -1.81
CA GLN A 24 7.20 -9.79 -1.25
C GLN A 24 7.59 -8.84 -2.37
N CYS A 25 7.35 -7.56 -2.14
CA CYS A 25 7.80 -6.51 -3.01
C CYS A 25 9.11 -5.94 -2.44
N SER A 26 9.99 -5.53 -3.34
CA SER A 26 11.22 -4.87 -2.96
C SER A 26 11.10 -3.41 -3.32
N TYR A 27 11.41 -2.55 -2.36
CA TYR A 27 11.66 -1.15 -2.62
C TYR A 27 13.12 -0.82 -2.31
N THR A 28 13.67 0.18 -3.00
CA THR A 28 15.05 0.63 -2.79
C THR A 28 15.02 2.08 -2.37
N GLN A 29 15.15 2.33 -1.06
CA GLN A 29 15.61 3.63 -0.56
C GLN A 29 17.02 3.43 -0.06
N HIS A 30 17.97 4.21 -0.58
CA HIS A 30 19.36 4.29 -0.09
C HIS A 30 19.99 2.96 0.35
N THR A 31 20.68 2.31 -0.60
CA THR A 31 21.66 1.22 -0.42
C THR A 31 21.21 -0.10 0.22
N ASP A 32 20.09 -0.17 0.94
CA ASP A 32 19.56 -1.40 1.50
C ASP A 32 18.18 -1.76 0.91
N LYS A 33 18.02 -3.04 0.58
CA LYS A 33 16.81 -3.58 -0.04
C LYS A 33 15.84 -3.98 1.06
N GLU A 34 14.94 -3.10 1.43
CA GLU A 34 13.87 -3.44 2.37
C GLU A 34 12.74 -4.19 1.65
N VAL A 35 12.28 -5.27 2.29
CA VAL A 35 11.19 -6.11 1.78
C VAL A 35 9.89 -5.59 2.36
N GLY A 36 9.03 -5.06 1.49
CA GLY A 36 7.68 -4.64 1.85
C GLY A 36 6.67 -5.79 1.72
N GLU A 37 5.51 -5.60 2.34
CA GLU A 37 4.37 -6.49 2.23
C GLU A 37 3.38 -5.97 1.18
N VAL A 38 2.96 -6.85 0.27
CA VAL A 38 1.90 -6.54 -0.67
C VAL A 38 0.54 -6.71 -0.01
N GLN A 39 -0.22 -5.62 0.06
CA GLN A 39 -1.56 -5.62 0.64
C GLN A 39 -2.50 -4.64 -0.07
N ILE A 40 -3.81 -4.78 0.19
CA ILE A 40 -4.78 -3.76 -0.18
C ILE A 40 -4.77 -2.68 0.89
N ILE A 41 -4.51 -1.45 0.45
CA ILE A 41 -4.60 -0.26 1.29
C ILE A 41 -5.81 0.56 0.89
N GLU A 42 -6.37 1.25 1.88
CA GLU A 42 -7.51 2.13 1.73
C GLU A 42 -7.30 3.31 2.67
N GLY A 43 -7.55 4.54 2.22
CA GLY A 43 -7.28 5.73 3.01
C GLY A 43 -7.31 7.03 2.22
N PHE A 44 -6.78 8.08 2.82
CA PHE A 44 -6.75 9.42 2.26
C PHE A 44 -5.34 9.81 1.84
N TYR A 45 -5.21 10.31 0.62
CA TYR A 45 -3.97 10.81 0.04
C TYR A 45 -3.94 12.33 0.00
N THR A 46 -2.83 12.91 0.45
CA THR A 46 -2.55 14.34 0.44
C THR A 46 -1.20 14.60 -0.21
N SER A 47 -1.18 15.48 -1.20
CA SER A 47 0.03 15.92 -1.89
C SER A 47 0.23 17.43 -1.72
N SER A 48 1.39 17.83 -1.22
CA SER A 48 1.87 19.22 -1.19
C SER A 48 3.39 19.26 -1.38
N PHE A 49 4.01 20.44 -1.27
CA PHE A 49 5.45 20.57 -1.43
C PHE A 49 6.18 19.69 -0.38
N GLU A 50 7.03 18.78 -0.85
CA GLU A 50 7.79 17.80 -0.04
C GLU A 50 6.94 16.81 0.78
N LEU A 51 5.61 16.83 0.63
CA LEU A 51 4.68 15.98 1.35
C LEU A 51 3.81 15.19 0.37
N SER A 52 3.90 13.87 0.44
CA SER A 52 3.10 12.91 -0.31
C SER A 52 2.60 11.88 0.69
N GLY A 53 1.60 12.28 1.47
CA GLY A 53 1.11 11.55 2.64
C GLY A 53 -0.07 10.66 2.31
N PHE A 54 -0.11 9.47 2.88
CA PHE A 54 -1.25 8.56 2.87
C PHE A 54 -1.65 8.20 4.31
N THR A 55 -2.88 8.51 4.68
CA THR A 55 -3.46 8.17 5.99
C THR A 55 -4.39 6.98 5.80
N PRO A 56 -4.05 5.78 6.31
CA PRO A 56 -4.92 4.61 6.20
C PRO A 56 -6.27 4.84 6.88
N CYS A 57 -7.33 4.22 6.37
CA CYS A 57 -8.62 4.19 7.06
C CYS A 57 -8.46 3.58 8.47
N GLY A 58 -9.17 4.13 9.46
CA GLY A 58 -9.11 3.67 10.85
C GLY A 58 -7.93 4.20 11.66
N GLU A 59 -6.95 4.83 11.01
CA GLU A 59 -5.83 5.50 11.67
C GLU A 59 -6.15 6.98 11.98
N SER A 60 -5.47 7.53 12.97
CA SER A 60 -5.55 8.98 13.23
C SER A 60 -4.87 9.78 12.13
N GLU A 61 -5.30 11.03 11.90
CA GLU A 61 -4.67 11.93 10.92
C GLU A 61 -3.18 12.20 11.22
N THR A 62 -2.73 11.94 12.44
CA THR A 62 -1.31 12.07 12.82
C THR A 62 -0.44 10.93 12.30
N VAL A 63 -1.05 9.83 11.84
CA VAL A 63 -0.35 8.68 11.25
C VAL A 63 -0.49 8.75 9.74
N SER A 64 0.54 9.28 9.08
CA SER A 64 0.63 9.34 7.62
C SER A 64 1.84 8.55 7.14
N TRP A 65 1.69 7.76 6.08
CA TRP A 65 2.77 7.04 5.41
C TRP A 65 3.25 7.84 4.19
N TRP A 66 4.52 7.68 3.80
CA TRP A 66 5.07 8.30 2.59
C TRP A 66 4.61 7.51 1.37
N LEU A 67 3.81 8.11 0.50
CA LEU A 67 3.33 7.48 -0.72
C LEU A 67 4.11 8.01 -1.92
N GLU A 68 4.79 7.12 -2.65
CA GLU A 68 5.39 7.45 -3.95
C GLU A 68 4.47 6.96 -5.07
N PRO A 69 3.79 7.87 -5.80
CA PRO A 69 2.77 7.47 -6.75
C PRO A 69 3.35 7.02 -8.09
N ARG A 70 4.58 6.48 -8.18
CA ARG A 70 5.32 6.28 -9.46
C ARG A 70 4.46 5.66 -10.56
N SER A 71 3.83 4.52 -10.30
CA SER A 71 2.97 3.80 -11.25
C SER A 71 1.57 4.44 -11.43
N ALA A 72 1.11 5.22 -10.44
CA ALA A 72 -0.23 5.81 -10.36
C ALA A 72 -0.27 7.32 -10.67
N GLN A 73 0.87 7.92 -11.00
CA GLN A 73 1.07 9.37 -10.98
C GLN A 73 0.13 10.09 -11.95
N SER A 74 -0.14 9.51 -13.13
CA SER A 74 -1.02 10.11 -14.13
C SER A 74 -2.48 10.18 -13.66
N ARG A 75 -3.01 9.10 -13.06
CA ARG A 75 -4.39 9.07 -12.53
C ARG A 75 -4.53 9.97 -11.31
N LEU A 76 -3.58 9.92 -10.37
CA LEU A 76 -3.58 10.82 -9.20
C LEU A 76 -3.52 12.29 -9.61
N SER A 77 -2.64 12.64 -10.55
CA SER A 77 -2.54 14.01 -11.08
C SER A 77 -3.85 14.47 -11.74
N SER A 78 -4.58 13.57 -12.39
CA SER A 78 -5.89 13.88 -13.00
C SER A 78 -6.93 14.20 -11.93
N GLU A 79 -7.03 13.41 -10.86
CA GLU A 79 -7.98 13.67 -9.77
C GLU A 79 -7.60 14.91 -8.95
N ILE A 80 -6.30 15.16 -8.72
CA ILE A 80 -5.81 16.40 -8.10
C ILE A 80 -6.29 17.63 -8.88
N LYS A 81 -6.23 17.59 -10.22
CA LYS A 81 -6.73 18.68 -11.06
C LYS A 81 -8.24 18.88 -10.91
N LYS A 82 -9.03 17.81 -10.78
CA LYS A 82 -10.48 17.91 -10.56
C LYS A 82 -10.83 18.56 -9.22
N LEU A 83 -9.99 18.41 -8.19
CA LEU A 83 -10.12 19.12 -6.92
C LEU A 83 -9.86 20.64 -7.04
N GLY A 84 -9.29 21.10 -8.15
CA GLY A 84 -8.79 22.47 -8.34
C GLY A 84 -7.31 22.64 -8.00
N GLY A 85 -6.59 21.53 -7.80
CA GLY A 85 -5.16 21.53 -7.49
C GLY A 85 -4.27 21.78 -8.72
N THR A 86 -3.17 22.51 -8.55
CA THR A 86 -2.15 22.75 -9.58
C THR A 86 -0.91 21.87 -9.34
N GLY A 87 -1.08 20.56 -9.47
CA GLY A 87 -0.04 19.55 -9.21
C GLY A 87 0.01 19.05 -7.76
N PHE A 88 -0.63 19.77 -6.84
CA PHE A 88 -0.83 19.40 -5.44
C PHE A 88 -2.30 19.47 -5.06
N ASN A 89 -2.69 18.76 -4.02
CA ASN A 89 -4.00 18.92 -3.41
C ASN A 89 -4.21 20.38 -2.93
N PRO A 90 -5.42 20.94 -3.03
CA PRO A 90 -5.79 22.11 -2.25
C PRO A 90 -5.61 21.85 -0.74
N PRO A 91 -5.30 22.88 0.08
CA PRO A 91 -4.97 22.70 1.50
C PRO A 91 -6.02 21.99 2.35
N ASP A 92 -7.27 21.98 1.90
CA ASP A 92 -8.45 21.47 2.58
C ASP A 92 -9.09 20.27 1.87
N LYS A 93 -8.44 19.70 0.86
CA LYS A 93 -9.02 18.60 0.06
C LYS A 93 -8.08 17.42 -0.08
N ARG A 94 -8.57 16.23 0.26
CA ARG A 94 -7.85 14.97 0.08
C ARG A 94 -8.46 14.16 -1.05
N LEU A 95 -7.72 13.15 -1.49
CA LEU A 95 -8.25 12.11 -2.36
C LEU A 95 -8.47 10.85 -1.54
N TYR A 96 -9.63 10.23 -1.67
CA TYR A 96 -9.74 8.83 -1.28
C TYR A 96 -8.94 7.96 -2.25
N LEU A 97 -8.27 6.95 -1.71
CA LEU A 97 -7.44 6.01 -2.45
C LEU A 97 -7.66 4.59 -1.95
N LYS A 98 -7.93 3.69 -2.89
CA LYS A 98 -7.87 2.24 -2.69
C LYS A 98 -6.92 1.63 -3.69
N ALA A 99 -5.95 0.85 -3.24
CA ALA A 99 -4.92 0.29 -4.10
C ALA A 99 -4.37 -1.04 -3.58
N LYS A 100 -3.89 -1.88 -4.50
CA LYS A 100 -2.89 -2.89 -4.16
C LYS A 100 -1.55 -2.18 -4.10
N ALA A 101 -0.86 -2.28 -2.98
CA ALA A 101 0.39 -1.56 -2.75
C ALA A 101 1.41 -2.43 -2.03
N CYS A 102 2.67 -2.09 -2.22
CA CYS A 102 3.79 -2.53 -1.41
C CYS A 102 3.94 -1.57 -0.23
N VAL A 103 3.87 -2.08 1.00
CA VAL A 103 4.04 -1.28 2.22
C VAL A 103 5.30 -1.73 2.95
N SER A 104 6.18 -0.79 3.27
CA SER A 104 7.41 -1.08 4.00
C SER A 104 7.14 -1.53 5.45
N PRO A 105 8.13 -2.13 6.12
CA PRO A 105 8.19 -2.17 7.57
C PRO A 105 8.17 -0.77 8.20
N ASP A 106 8.08 -0.71 9.53
CA ASP A 106 8.25 0.56 10.26
C ASP A 106 9.69 1.07 10.12
N GLY A 107 9.83 2.38 9.91
CA GLY A 107 11.11 3.03 9.65
C GLY A 107 10.98 4.55 9.55
N THR A 108 11.87 5.19 8.79
CA THR A 108 11.87 6.64 8.56
C THR A 108 12.00 6.94 7.08
N TYR A 109 10.92 7.41 6.48
CA TYR A 109 10.79 7.58 5.03
C TYR A 109 10.41 9.02 4.65
N GLY A 110 10.45 9.32 3.36
CA GLY A 110 10.09 10.62 2.81
C GLY A 110 11.08 11.74 3.16
N HIS A 111 10.63 12.99 2.97
CA HIS A 111 11.45 14.17 3.25
C HIS A 111 11.86 14.18 4.74
N LEU A 112 13.17 14.28 5.01
CA LEU A 112 13.75 14.26 6.37
C LEU A 112 13.37 13.06 7.25
N GLY A 113 12.90 11.94 6.68
CA GLY A 113 12.56 10.74 7.44
C GLY A 113 11.31 10.90 8.33
N MET A 114 10.40 11.81 7.99
CA MET A 114 9.23 12.16 8.82
C MET A 114 8.10 11.11 8.82
N PHE A 115 8.14 10.13 7.93
CA PHE A 115 7.06 9.16 7.76
C PHE A 115 7.46 7.79 8.32
N PRO A 116 6.61 7.12 9.12
CA PRO A 116 6.90 5.84 9.73
C PRO A 116 6.92 4.67 8.73
N ARG A 117 6.33 4.84 7.54
CA ARG A 117 6.28 3.83 6.47
C ARG A 117 6.36 4.44 5.09
N HIS A 118 6.74 3.64 4.12
CA HIS A 118 6.68 3.93 2.68
C HIS A 118 5.65 3.03 1.99
N VAL A 119 5.01 3.61 0.97
CA VAL A 119 3.99 2.97 0.14
C VAL A 119 4.34 3.16 -1.33
N GLU A 120 4.45 2.05 -2.05
CA GLU A 120 4.51 2.03 -3.51
C GLU A 120 3.24 1.39 -4.08
N ILE A 121 2.49 2.16 -4.88
CA ILE A 121 1.29 1.63 -5.52
C ILE A 121 1.69 0.61 -6.59
N ILE A 122 1.13 -0.58 -6.54
CA ILE A 122 1.26 -1.61 -7.58
C ILE A 122 0.09 -1.47 -8.57
N GLN A 123 -1.12 -1.32 -8.04
CA GLN A 123 -2.34 -1.18 -8.83
C GLN A 123 -3.33 -0.27 -8.13
N LEU A 124 -3.78 0.78 -8.83
CA LEU A 124 -4.82 1.67 -8.34
C LEU A 124 -6.21 1.08 -8.62
N ILE A 125 -6.99 0.84 -7.56
CA ILE A 125 -8.34 0.26 -7.62
C ILE A 125 -9.38 1.36 -7.70
N ALA A 126 -9.34 2.32 -6.77
CA ALA A 126 -10.22 3.48 -6.75
C ALA A 126 -9.44 4.75 -6.37
N VAL A 127 -9.85 5.87 -6.95
CA VAL A 127 -9.37 7.21 -6.61
C VAL A 127 -10.45 8.23 -6.95
N HIS A 128 -10.75 9.13 -6.02
CA HIS A 128 -11.68 10.24 -6.22
C HIS A 128 -11.51 11.29 -5.11
N PRO A 129 -12.11 12.49 -5.24
CA PRO A 129 -12.27 13.41 -4.12
C PRO A 129 -12.82 12.70 -2.87
N GLU A 130 -12.31 13.05 -1.71
CA GLU A 130 -12.84 12.56 -0.42
C GLU A 130 -14.35 12.83 -0.29
N GLU A 131 -15.09 11.81 0.12
CA GLU A 131 -16.52 11.85 0.43
C GLU A 131 -16.79 11.33 1.85
N SER A 132 -17.91 11.73 2.46
CA SER A 132 -18.24 11.35 3.85
C SER A 132 -18.52 9.86 4.07
N SER A 133 -18.75 9.11 3.00
CA SER A 133 -18.94 7.65 3.04
C SER A 133 -17.63 6.87 2.96
N ASP A 134 -16.52 7.53 2.64
CA ASP A 134 -15.22 6.89 2.50
C ASP A 134 -14.67 6.43 3.84
N CYS A 135 -13.87 5.36 3.80
CA CYS A 135 -13.35 4.72 5.01
C CYS A 135 -14.45 4.28 6.00
N GLY A 136 -15.65 3.98 5.47
CA GLY A 136 -16.88 3.58 6.16
C GLY A 136 -16.74 3.33 7.66
N ASN A 137 -17.43 4.16 8.45
CA ASN A 137 -17.68 3.89 9.88
C ASN A 137 -18.25 2.48 10.10
#